data_AF-A0A2N8BRL2-F1
#
_entry.id   AF-A0A2N8BRL2-F1
#
_cell.length_a   1.000
_cell.length_b   1.000
_cell.length_c   1.000
_cell.angle_alpha   90.00
_cell.angle_beta   90.00
_cell.angle_gamma   90.00
#
_symmetry.space_group_name_H-M   'P 1'
#
loop_
_entity.id
_entity.type
_entity.pdbx_description
1 polymer ?
#
loop_
_entity_poly.entity_id
_entity_poly.type
_entity_poly.pdbx_seq_one_letter_code
_entity_poly.pdbx_strand_id
1 'polypeptide(L)'
;AKIMEGGWIPLTLGVALFAVMVIWWSGMQTLRARLAGQTLSPDAFFAEAERAGIVRAPGCGVYLTRTADGAPPFIIQYARQMGSLHKT
;
A
#
# COMPACT_ATOMS: atom_id res chain seq x y z
N ALA A 1 6.28 49.89 -2.31
CA ALA A 1 7.40 49.00 -2.70
C ALA A 1 7.88 48.09 -1.55
N LYS A 2 6.99 47.49 -0.74
CA LYS A 2 7.38 46.68 0.44
C LYS A 2 7.59 45.17 0.18
N ILE A 3 7.22 44.69 -1.02
CA ILE A 3 7.40 43.29 -1.40
C ILE A 3 8.87 43.02 -1.81
N MET A 4 9.50 44.00 -2.47
CA MET A 4 10.90 43.95 -2.91
C MET A 4 11.90 44.15 -1.76
N GLU A 5 11.51 44.84 -0.68
CA GLU A 5 12.39 45.15 0.46
C GLU A 5 12.53 44.01 1.49
N GLY A 6 11.87 42.86 1.29
CA GLY A 6 12.04 41.68 2.17
C GLY A 6 10.85 40.73 2.22
N GLY A 7 9.69 41.13 1.69
CA GLY A 7 8.49 40.28 1.63
C GLY A 7 8.57 39.10 0.65
N TRP A 8 9.55 39.09 -0.25
CA TRP A 8 9.74 38.02 -1.22
C TRP A 8 10.27 36.73 -0.58
N ILE A 9 11.05 36.81 0.50
CA ILE A 9 11.62 35.63 1.19
C ILE A 9 10.51 34.70 1.73
N PRO A 10 9.58 35.16 2.59
CA PRO A 10 8.49 34.30 3.08
C PRO A 10 7.56 33.84 1.94
N LEU A 11 7.39 34.64 0.88
CA LEU A 11 6.61 34.25 -0.29
C LEU A 11 7.26 33.07 -1.02
N THR A 12 8.56 33.12 -1.29
CA THR A 12 9.29 32.01 -1.93
C THR A 12 9.30 30.76 -1.07
N LEU A 13 9.46 30.90 0.25
CA LEU A 13 9.41 29.78 1.17
C LEU A 13 8.02 29.12 1.18
N GLY A 14 6.95 29.93 1.21
CA GLY A 14 5.58 29.43 1.11
C GLY A 14 5.33 28.66 -0.17
N VAL A 15 5.78 29.19 -1.31
CA VAL A 15 5.67 28.50 -2.61
C VAL A 15 6.48 27.20 -2.64
N ALA A 16 7.69 27.19 -2.08
CA ALA A 16 8.52 25.98 -2.01
C ALA A 16 7.87 24.89 -1.15
N LEU A 17 7.39 25.24 0.04
CA LEU A 17 6.68 24.30 0.92
C LEU A 17 5.38 23.79 0.27
N PHE A 18 4.63 24.68 -0.37
CA PHE A 18 3.44 24.30 -1.11
C PHE A 18 3.76 23.32 -2.24
N ALA A 19 4.84 23.56 -3.01
CA ALA A 19 5.28 22.65 -4.05
C ALA A 19 5.65 21.27 -3.47
N VAL A 20 6.37 21.21 -2.34
CA VAL A 20 6.67 19.96 -1.65
C VAL A 20 5.40 19.22 -1.22
N MET A 21 4.41 19.94 -0.68
CA MET A 21 3.12 19.35 -0.29
C MET A 21 2.36 18.79 -1.50
N VAL A 22 2.34 19.51 -2.63
CA VAL A 22 1.68 19.06 -3.87
C VAL A 22 2.37 17.82 -4.43
N ILE A 23 3.70 17.82 -4.48
CA ILE A 23 4.49 16.67 -4.94
C ILE A 23 4.21 15.46 -4.04
N TRP A 24 4.24 15.65 -2.72
CA TRP A 24 3.96 14.59 -1.75
C TRP A 24 2.54 14.03 -1.89
N TRP A 25 1.54 14.90 -2.01
CA TRP A 25 0.14 14.50 -2.16
C TRP A 25 -0.09 13.70 -3.44
N SER A 26 0.45 14.18 -4.57
CA SER A 26 0.38 13.47 -5.86
C SER A 26 1.08 12.11 -5.81
N GLY A 27 2.26 12.04 -5.17
CA GLY A 27 2.99 10.78 -4.97
C GLY A 27 2.20 9.81 -4.09
N MET A 28 1.61 10.29 -3.01
CA MET A 28 0.79 9.49 -2.09
C MET A 28 -0.48 8.95 -2.77
N GLN A 29 -1.12 9.72 -3.66
CA GLN A 29 -2.24 9.22 -4.45
C GLN A 29 -1.83 8.07 -5.37
N THR A 30 -0.68 8.19 -6.03
CA THR A 30 -0.14 7.12 -6.89
C THR A 30 0.16 5.86 -6.08
N LEU A 31 0.74 6.02 -4.88
CA LEU A 31 0.99 4.91 -3.96
C LEU A 31 -0.33 4.26 -3.53
N ARG A 32 -1.33 5.04 -3.14
CA ARG A 32 -2.67 4.54 -2.77
C ARG A 32 -3.34 3.79 -3.91
N ALA A 33 -3.29 4.31 -5.13
CA ALA A 33 -3.84 3.65 -6.31
C ALA A 33 -3.12 2.32 -6.60
N ARG A 34 -1.78 2.28 -6.46
CA ARG A 34 -1.00 1.03 -6.60
C ARG A 34 -1.33 0.01 -5.52
N LEU A 35 -1.59 0.45 -4.28
CA LEU A 35 -2.00 -0.45 -3.21
C LEU A 35 -3.44 -0.95 -3.40
N ALA A 36 -4.36 -0.09 -3.83
CA ALA A 36 -5.74 -0.46 -4.14
C ALA A 36 -5.84 -1.41 -5.35
N GLY A 37 -4.90 -1.34 -6.31
CA GLY A 37 -4.81 -2.30 -7.41
C GLY A 37 -4.19 -3.65 -7.03
N GLN A 38 -3.57 -3.76 -5.85
CA GLN A 38 -2.92 -4.98 -5.34
C GLN A 38 -3.76 -5.72 -4.29
N THR A 39 -4.91 -5.17 -3.88
CA THR A 39 -5.88 -5.88 -3.06
C THR A 39 -6.65 -6.85 -3.93
N LEU A 40 -6.21 -8.10 -3.95
CA LEU A 40 -6.95 -9.22 -4.53
C LEU A 40 -8.08 -9.58 -3.55
N SER A 41 -9.30 -9.83 -4.07
CA SER A 41 -10.39 -10.30 -3.20
C SER A 41 -9.96 -11.59 -2.50
N PRO A 42 -10.35 -11.79 -1.23
CA PRO A 42 -9.96 -12.97 -0.45
C PRO A 42 -10.26 -14.29 -1.20
N ASP A 43 -11.42 -14.35 -1.86
CA ASP A 43 -11.85 -15.54 -2.62
C ASP A 43 -10.94 -15.84 -3.82
N ALA A 44 -10.53 -14.80 -4.56
CA ALA A 44 -9.61 -14.96 -5.69
C ALA A 44 -8.21 -15.36 -5.21
N PHE A 45 -7.78 -14.91 -4.04
CA PHE A 45 -6.53 -15.36 -3.43
C PHE A 45 -6.56 -16.84 -3.07
N PHE A 46 -7.64 -17.33 -2.46
CA PHE A 46 -7.77 -18.74 -2.10
C PHE A 46 -7.83 -19.65 -3.35
N ALA A 47 -8.55 -19.24 -4.38
CA ALA A 47 -8.60 -19.97 -5.65
C ALA A 47 -7.22 -20.07 -6.33
N GLU A 48 -6.43 -18.99 -6.31
CA GLU A 48 -5.08 -18.98 -6.87
C GLU A 48 -4.10 -19.81 -6.01
N ALA A 49 -4.24 -19.76 -4.68
CA ALA A 49 -3.43 -20.58 -3.77
C ALA A 49 -3.71 -22.09 -3.95
N GLU A 50 -4.95 -22.46 -4.24
CA GLU A 50 -5.35 -23.84 -4.53
C GLU A 50 -4.78 -24.30 -5.89
N ARG A 51 -4.84 -23.46 -6.92
CA ARG A 51 -4.20 -23.74 -8.23
C ARG A 51 -2.68 -23.86 -8.15
N ALA A 52 -2.04 -23.06 -7.31
CA ALA A 52 -0.59 -23.08 -7.12
C ALA A 52 -0.09 -24.29 -6.32
N GLY A 53 -0.98 -25.13 -5.78
CA GLY A 53 -0.60 -26.34 -5.04
C GLY A 53 0.09 -26.05 -3.71
N ILE A 54 -0.21 -24.91 -3.07
CA ILE A 54 0.41 -24.51 -1.80
C ILE A 54 0.02 -25.50 -0.69
N VAL A 55 1.02 -26.06 -0.01
CA VAL A 55 0.83 -27.09 1.03
C VAL A 55 0.08 -26.49 2.22
N ARG A 56 -1.07 -27.05 2.59
CA ARG A 56 -1.85 -26.56 3.75
C ARG A 56 -1.32 -27.20 5.04
N ALA A 57 -0.52 -26.45 5.79
CA ALA A 57 0.01 -26.89 7.08
C ALA A 57 -1.08 -26.89 8.17
N PRO A 58 -1.11 -27.88 9.07
CA PRO A 58 -2.04 -27.89 10.20
C PRO A 58 -1.75 -26.72 11.16
N GLY A 59 -2.79 -25.96 11.52
CA GLY A 59 -2.72 -24.78 12.40
C GLY A 59 -3.53 -23.60 11.86
N CYS A 60 -3.86 -22.61 12.71
CA CYS A 60 -4.60 -21.40 12.32
C CYS A 60 -3.66 -20.19 12.23
N GLY A 61 -3.58 -19.58 11.04
CA GLY A 61 -2.81 -18.36 10.81
C GLY A 61 -3.70 -17.14 10.89
N VAL A 62 -3.51 -16.30 11.91
CA VAL A 62 -4.22 -15.02 12.04
C VAL A 62 -3.35 -13.92 11.45
N TYR A 63 -3.83 -13.30 10.39
CA TYR A 63 -3.15 -12.19 9.73
C TYR A 63 -3.97 -10.92 9.85
N LEU A 64 -3.35 -9.85 10.35
CA LEU A 64 -4.01 -8.56 10.54
C LEU A 64 -4.05 -7.80 9.21
N THR A 65 -5.24 -7.40 8.79
CA THR A 65 -5.45 -6.52 7.64
C THR A 65 -6.20 -5.27 8.06
N ARG A 66 -5.85 -4.12 7.46
CA ARG A 66 -6.52 -2.83 7.71
C ARG A 66 -7.83 -2.69 6.93
N THR A 67 -8.06 -3.55 5.94
CA THR A 67 -9.23 -3.53 5.05
C THR A 67 -9.79 -4.93 4.91
N ALA A 68 -11.10 -5.09 5.11
CA ALA A 68 -11.78 -6.38 5.01
C ALA A 68 -11.86 -6.91 3.56
N ASP A 69 -11.72 -6.04 2.57
CA ASP A 69 -12.00 -6.33 1.16
C ASP A 69 -10.84 -6.98 0.38
N GLY A 70 -9.68 -7.21 1.00
CA GLY A 70 -8.54 -7.74 0.26
C GLY A 70 -7.51 -8.45 1.12
N ALA A 71 -6.99 -9.56 0.61
CA ALA A 71 -5.83 -10.23 1.19
C ALA A 71 -4.60 -9.32 1.03
N PRO A 72 -3.88 -8.98 2.12
CA PRO A 72 -2.73 -8.11 2.02
C PRO A 72 -1.63 -8.76 1.16
N PRO A 73 -0.93 -8.00 0.30
CA PRO A 73 0.08 -8.53 -0.62
C PRO A 73 1.23 -9.26 0.08
N PHE A 74 1.47 -8.94 1.36
CA PHE A 74 2.44 -9.64 2.20
C PHE A 74 2.12 -11.13 2.38
N ILE A 75 0.84 -11.51 2.54
CA ILE A 75 0.46 -12.93 2.67
C ILE A 75 0.70 -13.66 1.35
N ILE A 76 0.42 -13.01 0.22
CA ILE A 76 0.66 -13.59 -1.12
C ILE A 76 2.16 -13.88 -1.29
N GLN A 77 3.01 -12.91 -0.93
CA GLN A 77 4.45 -13.06 -1.03
C GLN A 77 4.99 -14.10 -0.05
N TYR A 78 4.47 -14.13 1.18
CA TYR A 78 4.81 -15.14 2.20
C TYR A 78 4.44 -16.54 1.73
N ALA A 79 3.22 -16.74 1.21
CA ALA A 79 2.75 -18.01 0.67
C ALA A 79 3.62 -18.50 -0.49
N ARG A 80 4.04 -17.58 -1.37
CA ARG A 80 4.95 -17.89 -2.49
C ARG A 80 6.36 -18.28 -2.02
N GLN A 81 6.87 -17.65 -0.96
CA GLN A 81 8.22 -17.95 -0.44
C GLN A 81 8.26 -19.19 0.45
N MET A 82 7.27 -19.37 1.32
CA MET A 82 7.22 -20.51 2.25
C MET A 82 6.59 -21.76 1.65
N GLY A 83 5.81 -21.64 0.57
CA GLY A 83 5.14 -22.78 -0.06
C GLY A 83 4.08 -23.45 0.82
N SER A 84 3.71 -22.82 1.95
CA SER A 84 2.67 -23.33 2.84
C SER A 84 1.74 -22.24 3.34
N LEU A 85 0.48 -22.62 3.56
CA LEU A 85 -0.54 -21.79 4.19
C LEU A 85 -1.19 -22.56 5.34
N HIS A 86 -1.57 -21.87 6.40
CA HIS A 86 -2.29 -22.48 7.52
C HIS A 86 -3.72 -22.89 7.12
N LYS A 87 -4.21 -24.00 7.66
CA LYS A 87 -5.53 -24.54 7.38
C LYS A 87 -6.54 -24.00 8.41
N THR A 88 -7.46 -23.14 7.98
CA THR A 88 -8.66 -22.75 8.74
C THR A 88 -9.75 -23.80 8.55
#